data_AF-B9U3V2-F1
#
_entry.id   AF-B9U3V2-F1
#
_cell.length_a   1.000
_cell.length_b   1.000
_cell.length_c   1.000
_cell.angle_alpha   90.00
_cell.angle_beta   90.00
_cell.angle_gamma   90.00
#
_symmetry.space_group_name_H-M   'P 1'
#
loop_
_entity.id
_entity.type
_entity.pdbx_description
1 polymer ?
#
loop_
_entity_poly.entity_id
_entity_poly.type
_entity_poly.pdbx_seq_one_letter_code
_entity_poly.pdbx_strand_id
1 'polypeptide(L)' 'ISSDTLVTYMMTLEDHYHSDVAYHNSLHAADVAQSTHVLLSTPALD' A
#
# COMPACT_ATOMS: atom_id res chain seq x y z
N ILE A 1 -5.27 14.43 7.46
CA ILE A 1 -6.30 13.44 7.05
C ILE A 1 -6.84 12.82 8.34
N SER A 2 -8.16 12.68 8.52
CA SER A 2 -8.70 11.97 9.69
C SER A 2 -8.34 10.49 9.61
N SER A 3 -8.00 9.86 10.74
CA SER A 3 -7.73 8.42 10.80
C SER A 3 -8.90 7.61 10.23
N ASP A 4 -10.14 7.99 10.54
CA ASP A 4 -11.33 7.28 10.05
C ASP A 4 -11.45 7.37 8.53
N THR A 5 -11.19 8.54 7.95
CA THR A 5 -11.19 8.74 6.50
C THR A 5 -10.08 7.92 5.83
N LEU A 6 -8.89 7.90 6.43
CA LEU A 6 -7.76 7.12 5.90
C LEU A 6 -8.04 5.62 5.94
N VAL A 7 -8.49 5.10 7.09
CA VAL A 7 -8.78 3.67 7.27
C VAL A 7 -9.92 3.24 6.34
N THR A 8 -11.01 4.01 6.28
CA THR A 8 -12.15 3.70 5.40
C THR A 8 -11.71 3.63 3.94
N TYR A 9 -10.88 4.58 3.50
CA TYR A 9 -10.34 4.58 2.14
C TYR A 9 -9.44 3.37 1.87
N MET A 10 -8.50 3.07 2.78
CA MET A 10 -7.57 1.96 2.62
C MET A 10 -8.27 0.59 2.62
N MET A 11 -9.30 0.40 3.45
CA MET A 11 -10.11 -0.82 3.41
C MET A 11 -10.86 -0.96 2.08
N THR A 12 -11.47 0.13 1.60
CA THR A 12 -12.13 0.13 0.28
C THR A 12 -11.13 -0.20 -0.83
N LEU A 13 -9.94 0.37 -0.81
CA LEU A 13 -8.90 0.12 -1.80
C LEU A 13 -8.42 -1.35 -1.76
N GLU A 14 -8.22 -1.91 -0.57
CA GLU A 14 -7.83 -3.30 -0.37
C GLU A 14 -8.88 -4.27 -0.93
N ASP A 15 -10.17 -4.03 -0.65
CA ASP A 15 -11.29 -4.84 -1.18
C ASP A 15 -11.37 -4.84 -2.72
N HIS A 16 -10.80 -3.84 -3.38
CA HIS A 16 -10.75 -3.76 -4.85
C HIS A 16 -9.55 -4.48 -5.47
N TYR A 17 -8.62 -5.03 -4.66
CA TYR A 17 -7.64 -5.99 -5.15
C TYR A 17 -8.23 -7.39 -5.22
N HIS A 18 -7.94 -8.10 -6.31
CA HIS A 18 -8.50 -9.42 -6.57
C HIS A 18 -7.80 -10.50 -5.72
N SER A 19 -8.54 -11.15 -4.83
CA SER A 19 -8.03 -12.19 -3.93
C SER A 19 -7.79 -13.55 -4.62
N ASP A 20 -8.38 -13.77 -5.79
CA ASP A 20 -8.18 -14.95 -6.64
C ASP A 20 -6.95 -14.83 -7.56
N VAL A 21 -6.30 -13.66 -7.59
CA VAL A 21 -5.05 -13.43 -8.31
C VAL A 21 -3.86 -13.78 -7.42
N ALA A 22 -3.01 -14.71 -7.88
CA ALA A 22 -1.89 -15.24 -7.11
C ALA A 22 -0.80 -14.19 -6.77
N TYR A 23 -0.66 -13.11 -7.55
CA TYR A 23 0.42 -12.13 -7.38
C TYR A 23 -0.07 -10.67 -7.26
N HIS A 24 -0.78 -10.13 -8.26
CA HIS A 24 -1.25 -8.73 -8.25
C HIS A 24 -2.49 -8.53 -7.34
N ASN A 25 -2.30 -8.74 -6.04
CA ASN A 25 -3.30 -8.58 -4.99
C ASN A 25 -2.84 -7.54 -3.95
N SER A 26 -3.62 -7.35 -2.87
CA SER A 26 -3.32 -6.33 -1.85
C SER A 26 -1.99 -6.57 -1.12
N LEU A 27 -1.52 -7.83 -1.02
CA LEU A 27 -0.22 -8.14 -0.43
C LEU A 27 0.92 -7.57 -1.26
N HIS A 28 0.86 -7.70 -2.60
CA HIS A 28 1.86 -7.08 -3.48
C HIS A 28 1.79 -5.55 -3.41
N ALA A 29 0.59 -4.98 -3.33
CA ALA A 29 0.43 -3.53 -3.16
C ALA A 29 1.07 -3.02 -1.85
N ALA A 30 0.88 -3.75 -0.74
CA ALA A 30 1.49 -3.44 0.54
C ALA A 30 3.03 -3.55 0.49
N ASP A 31 3.56 -4.60 -0.14
CA ASP A 31 5.00 -4.79 -0.35
C ASP A 31 5.64 -3.65 -1.15
N VAL A 32 5.02 -3.22 -2.26
CA VAL A 32 5.51 -2.10 -3.07
C VAL A 32 5.42 -0.77 -2.32
N ALA A 33 4.33 -0.53 -1.58
CA ALA A 33 4.17 0.69 -0.79
C ALA A 33 5.25 0.78 0.31
N GLN A 34 5.52 -0.33 1.00
CA GLN A 34 6.56 -0.41 2.03
C GLN A 34 7.97 -0.26 1.42
N SER A 35 8.23 -0.92 0.28
CA SER A 35 9.49 -0.80 -0.44
C SER A 35 9.74 0.65 -0.88
N THR A 36 8.71 1.32 -1.40
CA THR A 36 8.80 2.74 -1.79
C THR A 36 9.08 3.62 -0.57
N HIS A 37 8.43 3.37 0.56
CA HIS A 37 8.70 4.10 1.81
C HIS A 37 10.18 3.99 2.23
N VAL A 38 10.76 2.78 2.15
CA VAL A 38 12.19 2.56 2.45
C VAL A 38 13.07 3.25 1.42
N LEU A 39 12.78 3.11 0.13
CA LEU A 39 13.55 3.74 -0.94
C LEU A 39 13.55 5.27 -0.83
N LEU A 40 12.43 5.87 -0.45
CA LEU A 40 12.33 7.31 -0.20
C LEU A 40 13.13 7.77 1.02
N SER A 41 13.50 6.84 1.90
CA SER A 41 14.36 7.10 3.07
C SER A 41 15.83 6.79 2.77
N THR A 42 16.22 6.65 1.50
CA THR A 42 17.61 6.42 1.10
C THR A 42 18.42 7.69 1.37
N PRO A 43 19.56 7.64 2.10
CA PRO A 43 20.35 8.83 2.43
C PRO A 43 20.86 9.64 1.23
N ALA A 44 20.89 9.06 0.04
CA ALA A 44 21.27 9.74 -1.19
C ALA A 44 20.17 10.67 -1.76
N LEU A 45 18.98 10.72 -1.14
CA LEU A 45 17.83 11.52 -1.56
C LEU A 45 17.54 12.73 -0.67
N ASP A 46 18.36 12.97 0.36
CA ASP A 46 18.32 14.16 1.23
C ASP A 46 19.13 15.34 0.66
#